data_AF-A0A2E7UPQ2-F1
#
_entry.id   AF-A0A2E7UPQ2-F1
#
_cell.length_a   1.000
_cell.length_b   1.000
_cell.length_c   1.000
_cell.angle_alpha   90.00
_cell.angle_beta   90.00
_cell.angle_gamma   90.00
#
_symmetry.space_group_name_H-M   'P 1'
#
loop_
_entity.id
_entity.type
_entity.pdbx_description
1 polymer ?
#
loop_
_entity_poly.entity_id
_entity_poly.type
_entity_poly.pdbx_seq_one_letter_code
_entity_poly.pdbx_strand_id
1 'polypeptide(L)'
;MSSRLRLSTILLGCLSLVACDSGAGEISSGGEPIKAKDNTSGGGGGGGGGGGGGGGGDGGGDSSVSGVYNLYILYPSGCSISWDLTGESVGCDDCAFAYDTSLTVSEDECSAAVDTTVLLEFGDGYVTANDQYIGIYSGYEGALYWSTAGYIYGGGGGYYQYSGYLSGGE
;
A
#
# COMPACT_ATOMS: atom_id res chain seq x y z
N MET A 1 -46.93 -24.64 56.68
CA MET A 1 -47.28 -23.84 55.48
C MET A 1 -46.18 -24.05 54.46
N SER A 2 -46.45 -24.81 53.40
CA SER A 2 -45.45 -25.29 52.44
C SER A 2 -45.55 -24.48 51.16
N SER A 3 -44.58 -23.60 50.91
CA SER A 3 -44.55 -22.72 49.76
C SER A 3 -43.92 -23.44 48.56
N ARG A 4 -44.75 -23.78 47.57
CA ARG A 4 -44.31 -24.37 46.30
C ARG A 4 -43.65 -23.28 45.44
N LEU A 5 -42.33 -23.33 45.26
CA LEU A 5 -41.63 -22.53 44.24
C LEU A 5 -42.00 -23.07 42.85
N ARG A 6 -42.61 -22.22 42.02
CA ARG A 6 -42.77 -22.47 40.59
C ARG A 6 -41.50 -22.04 39.86
N LEU A 7 -40.77 -23.02 39.35
CA LEU A 7 -39.61 -22.85 38.49
C LEU A 7 -40.09 -22.30 37.13
N SER A 8 -39.88 -21.00 36.88
CA SER A 8 -40.13 -20.41 35.56
C SER A 8 -38.87 -20.54 34.72
N THR A 9 -38.90 -21.45 33.77
CA THR A 9 -37.90 -21.58 32.72
C THR A 9 -37.98 -20.34 31.83
N ILE A 10 -37.06 -19.40 32.02
CA ILE A 10 -36.91 -18.23 31.14
C ILE A 10 -36.20 -18.72 29.88
N LEU A 11 -36.97 -18.78 28.79
CA LEU A 11 -36.49 -18.95 27.43
C LEU A 11 -35.55 -17.78 27.11
N LEU A 12 -34.25 -18.04 26.99
CA LEU A 12 -33.26 -17.08 26.52
C LEU A 12 -33.40 -16.98 24.99
N GLY A 13 -34.39 -16.20 24.58
CA GLY A 13 -34.68 -15.90 23.18
C GLY A 13 -33.66 -14.93 22.58
N CYS A 14 -33.22 -15.27 21.37
CA CYS A 14 -32.36 -14.52 20.48
C CYS A 14 -32.51 -12.99 20.60
N LEU A 15 -31.45 -12.32 21.08
CA LEU A 15 -31.24 -10.90 20.79
C LEU A 15 -30.12 -10.77 19.77
N SER A 16 -30.57 -10.58 18.54
CA SER A 16 -29.99 -9.75 17.48
C SER A 16 -28.49 -9.93 17.19
N LEU A 17 -28.22 -10.68 16.12
CA LEU A 17 -27.23 -10.28 15.13
C LEU A 17 -27.29 -8.74 14.97
N VAL A 18 -26.22 -8.07 15.39
CA VAL A 18 -25.88 -6.80 14.78
C VAL A 18 -25.66 -7.14 13.31
N ALA A 19 -26.63 -6.79 12.48
CA ALA A 19 -26.37 -6.56 11.09
C ALA A 19 -25.21 -5.56 11.08
N CYS A 20 -24.03 -6.03 10.67
CA CYS A 20 -23.06 -5.16 10.06
C CYS A 20 -23.80 -4.61 8.85
N ASP A 21 -24.48 -3.48 9.05
CA ASP A 21 -24.89 -2.60 7.98
C ASP A 21 -23.58 -2.33 7.25
N SER A 22 -23.38 -3.09 6.18
CA SER A 22 -22.47 -2.71 5.11
C SER A 22 -23.12 -1.49 4.49
N GLY A 23 -23.12 -0.39 5.25
CA GLY A 23 -23.14 0.94 4.72
C GLY A 23 -21.93 0.98 3.82
N ALA A 24 -22.17 0.61 2.56
CA ALA A 24 -21.54 1.20 1.42
C ALA A 24 -21.79 2.72 1.53
N GLY A 25 -21.14 3.35 2.50
CA GLY A 25 -20.72 4.72 2.33
C GLY A 25 -19.81 4.63 1.12
N GLU A 26 -20.32 5.11 -0.01
CA GLU A 26 -19.48 5.47 -1.12
C GLU A 26 -18.38 6.31 -0.52
N ILE A 27 -17.20 5.70 -0.34
CA ILE A 27 -15.98 6.44 -0.08
C ILE A 27 -15.83 7.18 -1.40
N SER A 28 -16.36 8.40 -1.43
CA SER A 28 -16.13 9.35 -2.50
C SER A 28 -14.63 9.53 -2.52
N SER A 29 -13.96 8.72 -3.33
CA SER A 29 -12.61 8.86 -3.85
C SER A 29 -12.58 10.14 -4.67
N GLY A 30 -12.71 11.26 -3.97
CA GLY A 30 -13.01 12.58 -4.50
C GLY A 30 -12.16 13.64 -3.84
N GLY A 31 -10.91 13.31 -3.53
CA GLY A 31 -9.84 14.26 -3.76
C GLY A 31 -9.31 13.96 -5.14
N GLU A 32 -9.62 14.79 -6.14
CA GLU A 32 -8.92 14.70 -7.42
C GLU A 32 -7.41 14.63 -7.12
N PRO A 33 -6.66 13.69 -7.72
CA PRO A 33 -5.21 13.70 -7.59
C PRO A 33 -4.76 15.10 -7.98
N ILE A 34 -4.06 15.78 -7.06
CA ILE A 34 -3.50 17.11 -7.34
C ILE A 34 -2.53 16.88 -8.49
N LYS A 35 -2.95 17.19 -9.72
CA LYS A 35 -2.09 17.14 -10.90
C LYS A 35 -0.86 17.96 -10.57
N ALA A 36 0.28 17.28 -10.47
CA ALA A 36 1.57 17.93 -10.40
C ALA A 36 1.61 18.92 -11.57
N LYS A 37 1.88 20.19 -11.26
CA LYS A 37 1.88 21.27 -12.25
C LYS A 37 2.98 20.98 -13.26
N ASP A 38 2.58 20.58 -14.46
CA ASP A 38 3.46 20.30 -15.59
C ASP A 38 4.36 21.51 -15.86
N ASN A 39 5.64 21.41 -15.52
CA ASN A 39 6.67 22.28 -16.06
C ASN A 39 7.04 21.79 -17.46
N THR A 40 6.11 21.96 -18.41
CA THR A 40 6.36 21.72 -19.83
C THR A 40 7.24 22.84 -20.39
N SER A 41 8.48 22.52 -20.72
CA SER A 41 9.38 23.39 -21.51
C SER A 41 10.31 22.54 -22.38
N GLY A 42 10.04 22.56 -23.69
CA GLY A 42 10.95 22.13 -24.78
C GLY A 42 11.04 20.61 -24.95
N GLY A 43 11.01 20.01 -26.14
CA GLY A 43 11.20 20.50 -27.49
C GLY A 43 11.97 19.42 -28.27
N GLY A 44 11.55 19.13 -29.51
CA GLY A 44 12.42 18.57 -30.55
C GLY A 44 12.43 17.05 -30.75
N GLY A 45 11.75 16.60 -31.82
CA GLY A 45 12.40 16.00 -32.99
C GLY A 45 12.92 14.55 -32.94
N GLY A 46 12.24 13.68 -33.68
CA GLY A 46 12.83 12.98 -34.83
C GLY A 46 13.45 11.58 -34.63
N GLY A 47 13.13 10.68 -35.57
CA GLY A 47 14.05 9.67 -36.09
C GLY A 47 13.72 8.22 -35.71
N GLY A 48 13.32 7.43 -36.71
CA GLY A 48 13.08 5.99 -36.56
C GLY A 48 14.34 5.14 -36.63
N GLY A 49 14.15 3.82 -36.50
CA GLY A 49 15.18 2.82 -36.74
C GLY A 49 14.80 1.49 -36.12
N GLY A 50 14.41 0.52 -36.95
CA GLY A 50 14.20 -0.86 -36.53
C GLY A 50 15.51 -1.60 -36.27
N GLY A 51 15.41 -2.72 -35.56
CA GLY A 51 16.51 -3.65 -35.35
C GLY A 51 16.10 -4.76 -34.39
N GLY A 52 15.80 -5.93 -34.96
CA GLY A 52 15.54 -7.14 -34.19
C GLY A 52 16.81 -7.66 -33.50
N GLY A 53 16.60 -8.43 -32.45
CA GLY A 53 17.64 -9.15 -31.74
C GLY A 53 17.04 -9.94 -30.60
N GLY A 54 16.64 -11.18 -30.88
CA GLY A 54 16.27 -12.14 -29.86
C GLY A 54 17.48 -12.48 -29.01
N GLY A 55 17.31 -12.36 -27.69
CA GLY A 55 18.23 -12.87 -26.69
C GLY A 55 17.41 -13.47 -25.56
N GLY A 56 17.07 -14.75 -25.70
CA GLY A 56 16.54 -15.54 -24.59
C GLY A 56 17.68 -15.81 -23.62
N GLY A 57 17.83 -14.93 -22.64
CA GLY A 57 18.62 -15.21 -21.46
C GLY A 57 17.69 -15.76 -20.40
N ASP A 58 17.71 -17.08 -20.20
CA ASP A 58 17.17 -17.72 -18.99
C ASP A 58 18.10 -17.41 -17.79
N GLY A 59 18.32 -16.12 -17.55
CA GLY A 59 18.93 -15.63 -16.33
C GLY A 59 17.87 -15.70 -15.26
N GLY A 60 17.74 -16.85 -14.61
CA GLY A 60 17.02 -16.97 -13.34
C GLY A 60 17.79 -16.22 -12.25
N GLY A 61 17.93 -14.91 -12.42
CA GLY A 61 18.36 -14.00 -11.36
C GLY A 61 17.20 -13.93 -10.38
N ASP A 62 17.46 -14.33 -9.14
CA ASP A 62 16.49 -14.24 -8.06
C ASP A 62 15.97 -12.79 -8.01
N SER A 63 14.76 -12.58 -8.51
CA SER A 63 14.13 -11.26 -8.64
C SER A 63 13.56 -10.80 -7.30
N SER A 64 14.29 -11.13 -6.24
CA SER A 64 13.94 -10.86 -4.86
C SER A 64 14.43 -9.47 -4.47
N VAL A 65 13.59 -8.77 -3.71
CA VAL A 65 13.87 -7.43 -3.19
C VAL A 65 13.74 -7.42 -1.68
N SER A 66 14.46 -6.50 -1.06
CA SER A 66 14.34 -6.22 0.37
C SER A 66 14.48 -4.73 0.64
N GLY A 67 13.89 -4.27 1.75
CA GLY A 67 13.94 -2.87 2.12
C GLY A 67 13.12 -2.53 3.35
N VAL A 68 12.65 -1.29 3.40
CA VAL A 68 11.87 -0.76 4.53
C VAL A 68 10.66 -0.01 4.02
N TYR A 69 9.52 -0.24 4.67
CA TYR A 69 8.27 0.48 4.44
C TYR A 69 7.90 1.23 5.73
N ASN A 70 7.66 2.54 5.66
CA ASN A 70 7.32 3.37 6.81
C ASN A 70 5.96 4.04 6.62
N LEU A 71 5.21 4.15 7.71
CA LEU A 71 3.99 4.95 7.83
C LEU A 71 4.12 5.91 9.01
N TYR A 72 3.92 7.20 8.74
CA TYR A 72 3.81 8.25 9.74
C TYR A 72 2.37 8.73 9.83
N ILE A 73 1.78 8.63 11.01
CA ILE A 73 0.44 9.14 11.31
C ILE A 73 0.61 10.53 11.94
N LEU A 74 0.61 11.57 11.11
CA LEU A 74 0.94 12.95 11.51
C LEU A 74 -0.08 13.54 12.49
N TYR A 75 -1.35 13.17 12.37
CA TYR A 75 -2.42 13.59 13.28
C TYR A 75 -3.52 12.53 13.27
N PRO A 76 -4.17 12.25 14.41
CA PRO A 76 -4.03 12.93 15.71
C PRO A 76 -2.92 12.40 16.62
N SER A 77 -2.31 11.26 16.31
CA SER A 77 -1.42 10.55 17.22
C SER A 77 0.05 10.98 17.15
N GLY A 78 0.57 11.36 15.98
CA GLY A 78 1.98 11.65 15.80
C GLY A 78 2.89 10.43 16.04
N CYS A 79 2.41 9.24 15.68
CA CYS A 79 3.14 7.97 15.84
C CYS A 79 3.60 7.41 14.49
N SER A 80 4.59 6.53 14.51
CA SER A 80 5.11 5.86 13.32
C SER A 80 5.05 4.34 13.41
N ILE A 81 5.03 3.71 12.25
CA ILE A 81 5.11 2.26 12.08
C ILE A 81 6.12 1.98 10.98
N SER A 82 7.01 1.03 11.22
CA SER A 82 8.02 0.57 10.26
C SER A 82 7.88 -0.93 10.06
N TRP A 83 8.01 -1.36 8.80
CA TRP A 83 8.05 -2.76 8.42
C TRP A 83 9.33 -3.06 7.66
N ASP A 84 9.92 -4.21 7.97
CA ASP A 84 10.89 -4.86 7.08
C ASP A 84 10.12 -5.42 5.87
N LEU A 85 10.60 -5.06 4.69
CA LEU A 85 10.01 -5.45 3.42
C LEU A 85 10.86 -6.52 2.76
N THR A 86 10.23 -7.60 2.31
CA THR A 86 10.81 -8.56 1.35
C THR A 86 9.78 -8.87 0.27
N GLY A 87 10.22 -9.21 -0.93
CA GLY A 87 9.27 -9.56 -1.98
C GLY A 87 9.93 -10.08 -3.25
N GLU A 88 9.12 -10.42 -4.23
CA GLU A 88 9.54 -10.94 -5.52
C GLU A 88 8.90 -10.13 -6.65
N SER A 89 9.63 -9.93 -7.76
CA SER A 89 9.07 -9.24 -8.92
C SER A 89 7.91 -10.03 -9.50
N VAL A 90 6.82 -9.33 -9.84
CA VAL A 90 5.68 -9.90 -10.54
C VAL A 90 5.44 -9.16 -11.85
N GLY A 91 4.74 -9.81 -12.79
CA GLY A 91 4.38 -9.20 -14.06
C GLY A 91 3.41 -8.05 -13.87
N CYS A 92 3.58 -6.99 -14.65
CA CYS A 92 2.71 -5.82 -14.66
C CYS A 92 2.58 -5.30 -16.09
N ASP A 93 1.34 -5.12 -16.57
CA ASP A 93 1.08 -4.68 -17.94
C ASP A 93 1.17 -3.16 -18.09
N ASP A 94 0.80 -2.41 -17.05
CA ASP A 94 0.62 -0.95 -17.09
C ASP A 94 1.57 -0.21 -16.12
N CYS A 95 2.62 -0.86 -15.62
CA CYS A 95 3.61 -0.24 -14.76
C CYS A 95 5.04 -0.65 -15.13
N ALA A 96 6.03 0.10 -14.63
CA ALA A 96 7.44 -0.15 -14.90
C ALA A 96 7.97 -1.34 -14.09
N PHE A 97 7.56 -1.45 -12.82
CA PHE A 97 7.96 -2.53 -11.91
C PHE A 97 6.80 -2.89 -10.99
N ALA A 98 6.62 -4.18 -10.69
CA ALA A 98 5.73 -4.62 -9.64
C ALA A 98 6.38 -5.69 -8.77
N TYR A 99 6.05 -5.68 -7.48
CA TYR A 99 6.57 -6.62 -6.49
C TYR A 99 5.46 -7.09 -5.57
N ASP A 100 5.31 -8.40 -5.42
CA ASP A 100 4.49 -8.98 -4.36
C ASP A 100 5.34 -9.05 -3.09
N THR A 101 5.01 -8.22 -2.09
CA THR A 101 5.86 -7.98 -0.92
C THR A 101 5.20 -8.38 0.39
N SER A 102 5.96 -9.04 1.25
CA SER A 102 5.61 -9.29 2.65
C SER A 102 6.22 -8.18 3.52
N LEU A 103 5.38 -7.60 4.37
CA LEU A 103 5.75 -6.58 5.35
C LEU A 103 5.70 -7.19 6.75
N THR A 104 6.83 -7.20 7.45
CA THR A 104 6.95 -7.69 8.83
C THR A 104 7.19 -6.51 9.76
N VAL A 105 6.38 -6.34 10.79
CA VAL A 105 6.50 -5.21 11.71
C VAL A 105 7.86 -5.22 12.40
N SER A 106 8.65 -4.17 12.20
CA SER A 106 9.94 -3.97 12.85
C SER A 106 9.86 -2.91 13.96
N GLU A 107 8.98 -1.92 13.82
CA GLU A 107 8.69 -0.90 14.84
C GLU A 107 7.20 -0.51 14.80
N ASP A 108 6.55 -0.40 15.97
CA ASP A 108 5.14 0.00 16.07
C ASP A 108 4.91 0.90 17.29
N GLU A 109 5.06 2.21 17.09
CA GLU A 109 4.75 3.21 18.11
C GLU A 109 3.23 3.41 18.30
N CYS A 110 2.44 2.96 17.33
CA CYS A 110 0.98 3.14 17.30
C CYS A 110 0.22 2.00 17.99
N SER A 111 0.90 0.87 18.28
CA SER A 111 0.29 -0.37 18.82
C SER A 111 -0.90 -0.87 17.99
N ALA A 112 -0.82 -0.67 16.67
CA ALA A 112 -1.90 -0.97 15.72
C ALA A 112 -1.40 -1.73 14.49
N ALA A 113 -0.09 -1.97 14.40
CA ALA A 113 0.52 -2.61 13.25
C ALA A 113 0.31 -4.12 13.28
N VAL A 114 0.15 -4.71 12.10
CA VAL A 114 0.16 -6.15 11.89
C VAL A 114 1.04 -6.45 10.68
N ASP A 115 1.60 -7.65 10.65
CA ASP A 115 2.24 -8.18 9.45
C ASP A 115 1.21 -8.27 8.32
N THR A 116 1.64 -7.95 7.10
CA THR A 116 0.73 -7.90 5.95
C THR A 116 1.47 -8.16 4.65
N THR A 117 0.73 -8.26 3.56
CA THR A 117 1.26 -8.42 2.20
C THR A 117 0.70 -7.30 1.33
N VAL A 118 1.55 -6.67 0.53
CA VAL A 118 1.15 -5.61 -0.39
C VAL A 118 1.77 -5.83 -1.77
N LEU A 119 0.99 -5.59 -2.81
CA LEU A 119 1.48 -5.44 -4.17
C LEU A 119 1.96 -4.01 -4.33
N LEU A 120 3.27 -3.82 -4.48
CA LEU A 120 3.86 -2.53 -4.82
C LEU A 120 3.98 -2.42 -6.33
N GLU A 121 3.44 -1.34 -6.90
CA GLU A 121 3.52 -1.07 -8.34
C GLU A 121 4.13 0.32 -8.55
N PHE A 122 5.12 0.39 -9.42
CA PHE A 122 5.88 1.59 -9.74
C PHE A 122 5.63 1.92 -11.20
N GLY A 123 4.99 3.05 -11.48
CA GLY A 123 4.64 3.47 -12.84
C GLY A 123 4.38 4.96 -12.91
N ASP A 124 4.60 5.57 -14.08
CA ASP A 124 4.29 6.99 -14.32
C ASP A 124 4.83 7.99 -13.27
N GLY A 125 5.95 7.64 -12.62
CA GLY A 125 6.60 8.45 -11.58
C GLY A 125 6.00 8.34 -10.18
N TYR A 126 4.98 7.51 -9.96
CA TYR A 126 4.40 7.25 -8.64
C TYR A 126 4.45 5.76 -8.26
N VAL A 127 4.23 5.51 -6.98
CA VAL A 127 4.12 4.16 -6.41
C VAL A 127 2.75 3.98 -5.77
N THR A 128 2.15 2.82 -6.00
CA THR A 128 0.93 2.36 -5.35
C THR A 128 1.22 1.13 -4.48
N ALA A 129 0.43 0.95 -3.42
CA ALA A 129 0.34 -0.29 -2.65
C ALA A 129 -1.11 -0.79 -2.71
N ASN A 130 -1.35 -1.96 -3.31
CA ASN A 130 -2.71 -2.51 -3.54
C ASN A 130 -3.65 -1.45 -4.16
N ASP A 131 -3.27 -0.88 -5.31
CA ASP A 131 -3.98 0.20 -6.02
C ASP A 131 -4.12 1.55 -5.27
N GLN A 132 -3.54 1.69 -4.08
CA GLN A 132 -3.58 2.95 -3.33
C GLN A 132 -2.29 3.74 -3.54
N TYR A 133 -2.40 4.99 -3.97
CA TYR A 133 -1.26 5.90 -4.06
C TYR A 133 -0.57 6.04 -2.70
N ILE A 134 0.75 5.80 -2.65
CA ILE A 134 1.55 6.01 -1.43
C ILE A 134 2.65 7.05 -1.63
N GLY A 135 3.05 7.37 -2.87
CA GLY A 135 4.04 8.42 -3.07
C GLY A 135 4.59 8.56 -4.48
N ILE A 136 5.59 9.43 -4.59
CA ILE A 136 6.45 9.57 -5.78
C ILE A 136 7.68 8.70 -5.52
N TYR A 137 8.20 8.05 -6.55
CA TYR A 137 9.41 7.25 -6.45
C TYR A 137 10.57 7.78 -7.30
N SER A 138 11.78 7.38 -6.94
CA SER A 138 13.01 7.64 -7.69
C SER A 138 13.97 6.46 -7.56
N GLY A 139 14.68 6.12 -8.64
CA GLY A 139 15.74 5.11 -8.62
C GLY A 139 17.12 5.72 -8.40
N TYR A 140 17.92 5.13 -7.51
CA TYR A 140 19.32 5.50 -7.27
C TYR A 140 20.12 4.26 -6.86
N GLU A 141 21.27 4.01 -7.51
CA GLU A 141 22.20 2.90 -7.17
C GLU A 141 21.53 1.52 -7.04
N GLY A 142 20.60 1.18 -7.94
CA GLY A 142 19.93 -0.14 -7.91
C GLY A 142 18.87 -0.29 -6.81
N ALA A 143 18.51 0.81 -6.15
CA ALA A 143 17.40 0.88 -5.21
C ALA A 143 16.30 1.83 -5.71
N LEU A 144 15.06 1.51 -5.37
CA LEU A 144 13.91 2.39 -5.54
C LEU A 144 13.57 3.00 -4.19
N TYR A 145 13.44 4.32 -4.14
CA TYR A 145 13.04 5.09 -2.96
C TYR A 145 11.70 5.74 -3.24
N TRP A 146 10.83 5.84 -2.24
CA TRP A 146 9.58 6.58 -2.36
C TRP A 146 9.26 7.42 -1.13
N SER A 147 8.44 8.44 -1.35
CA SER A 147 7.85 9.27 -0.30
C SER A 147 6.56 9.92 -0.77
N THR A 148 5.58 10.05 0.11
CA THR A 148 4.35 10.80 -0.16
C THR A 148 4.68 12.27 -0.44
N ALA A 149 4.14 12.80 -1.54
CA ALA A 149 4.20 14.24 -1.81
C ALA A 149 3.22 14.99 -0.89
N GLY A 150 3.66 15.33 0.32
CA GLY A 150 2.83 15.93 1.36
C GLY A 150 2.22 14.87 2.28
N TYR A 151 0.89 14.77 2.29
CA TYR A 151 0.15 13.80 3.09
C TYR A 151 -1.10 13.30 2.36
N ILE A 152 -1.61 12.14 2.79
CA ILE A 152 -2.85 11.54 2.31
C ILE A 152 -3.86 11.48 3.46
N TYR A 153 -5.13 11.70 3.15
CA TYR A 153 -6.22 11.50 4.11
C TYR A 153 -6.64 10.04 4.10
N GLY A 154 -6.47 9.33 5.21
CA GLY A 154 -6.78 7.91 5.30
C GLY A 154 -8.11 7.62 6.02
N GLY A 155 -8.56 6.37 5.94
CA GLY A 155 -9.88 5.95 6.42
C GLY A 155 -10.17 6.19 7.91
N GLY A 156 -9.13 6.40 8.74
CA GLY A 156 -9.26 6.74 10.15
C GLY A 156 -9.46 8.23 10.44
N GLY A 157 -9.55 9.09 9.42
CA GLY A 157 -9.65 10.54 9.56
C GLY A 157 -8.32 11.23 9.91
N GLY A 158 -7.21 10.50 9.81
CA GLY A 158 -5.86 10.99 10.05
C GLY A 158 -5.17 11.49 8.79
N TYR A 159 -4.01 12.10 9.01
CA TYR A 159 -3.09 12.52 7.96
C TYR A 159 -1.89 11.57 7.94
N TYR A 160 -1.67 10.93 6.80
CA TYR A 160 -0.69 9.86 6.66
C TYR A 160 0.41 10.27 5.68
N GLN A 161 1.64 9.89 6.01
CA GLN A 161 2.79 10.00 5.13
C GLN A 161 3.46 8.63 5.05
N TYR A 162 3.69 8.16 3.83
CA TYR A 162 4.40 6.91 3.56
C TYR A 162 5.79 7.26 3.04
N SER A 163 6.77 6.44 3.40
CA SER A 163 8.09 6.48 2.79
C SER A 163 8.72 5.09 2.83
N GLY A 164 9.76 4.90 2.04
CA GLY A 164 10.50 3.65 2.10
C GLY A 164 11.48 3.51 0.97
N TYR A 165 12.11 2.35 0.94
CA TYR A 165 12.97 1.96 -0.14
C TYR A 165 12.93 0.45 -0.32
N LEU A 166 13.30 -0.02 -1.50
CA LEU A 166 13.61 -1.41 -1.78
C LEU A 166 14.87 -1.49 -2.65
N SER A 167 15.62 -2.57 -2.48
CA SER A 167 16.86 -2.86 -3.18
C SER A 167 16.95 -4.36 -3.46
N GLY A 168 17.57 -4.73 -4.58
CA GLY A 168 17.63 -6.11 -5.07
C GLY A 168 17.00 -6.26 -6.46
N GLY A 169 17.28 -7.38 -7.13
CA GLY A 169 16.91 -7.63 -8.53
C GLY A 169 17.85 -6.94 -9.51
N GLU A 170 19.01 -7.57 -9.78
CA GLU A 170 19.84 -7.26 -10.96
C GLU A 170 19.47 -8.17 -12.14
#